data_AF-A0A3D6B327-F1
#
_entry.id   AF-A0A3D6B327-F1
#
_cell.length_a   1.000
_cell.length_b   1.000
_cell.length_c   1.000
_cell.angle_alpha   90.00
_cell.angle_beta   90.00
_cell.angle_gamma   90.00
#
_symmetry.space_group_name_H-M   'P 1'
#
loop_
_entity.id
_entity.type
_entity.pdbx_description
1 polymer ?
#
loop_
_entity_poly.entity_id
_entity_poly.type
_entity_poly.pdbx_seq_one_letter_code
_entity_poly.pdbx_strand_id
1 'polypeptide(L)'
;MTCEMYKIPATIVLNKVDIYRDEASEQVEYFKSIYTRAGYDVVETSAKTTEGIDTLRKLCRGQGNSLGINLISGESGVGKSSLIKAIDPSLDPKIGDITIAHLQGKHTTSLYEMYPISTGGYIIDTPGLRAFGLQGLEKEEIYTYFPEMLEASRHCRFTPCSHTHEPGCAVKEAVERGEIAPERYNSYLGMLEEDGKFR
;
A
#
# COMPACT_ATOMS: atom_id res chain seq x y z
N MET A 1 -5.94 -1.49 -2.66
CA MET A 1 -7.42 -1.44 -2.64
C MET A 1 -7.96 -0.03 -2.48
N THR A 2 -7.86 0.62 -1.32
CA THR A 2 -8.40 1.99 -1.14
C THR A 2 -7.90 2.99 -2.18
N CYS A 3 -6.60 2.94 -2.49
CA CYS A 3 -6.01 3.76 -3.54
C CYS A 3 -6.67 3.52 -4.91
N GLU A 4 -6.97 2.27 -5.27
CA GLU A 4 -7.69 1.94 -6.52
C GLU A 4 -9.11 2.52 -6.53
N MET A 5 -9.84 2.36 -5.42
CA MET A 5 -11.21 2.86 -5.27
C MET A 5 -11.30 4.37 -5.49
N TYR A 6 -10.34 5.13 -4.91
CA TYR A 6 -10.27 6.57 -5.07
C TYR A 6 -9.44 7.02 -6.30
N LYS A 7 -8.95 6.09 -7.11
CA LYS A 7 -8.09 6.35 -8.29
C LYS A 7 -6.85 7.18 -7.94
N ILE A 8 -6.27 6.92 -6.77
CA ILE A 8 -5.02 7.51 -6.30
C ILE A 8 -3.90 6.54 -6.66
N PRO A 9 -2.88 6.95 -7.46
CA PRO A 9 -1.72 6.12 -7.72
C PRO A 9 -1.00 5.72 -6.42
N ALA A 10 -0.57 4.47 -6.33
CA ALA A 10 0.12 3.95 -5.16
C ALA A 10 1.49 3.38 -5.53
N THR A 11 2.51 3.74 -4.74
CA THR A 11 3.84 3.15 -4.78
C THR A 11 4.09 2.45 -3.45
N ILE A 12 4.54 1.20 -3.51
CA ILE A 12 4.89 0.43 -2.33
C ILE A 12 6.35 0.73 -1.98
N VAL A 13 6.59 1.18 -0.75
CA VAL A 13 7.93 1.50 -0.26
C VAL A 13 8.38 0.45 0.74
N LEU A 14 9.37 -0.34 0.35
CA LEU A 14 10.04 -1.29 1.22
C LEU A 14 11.21 -0.59 1.92
N ASN A 15 10.98 -0.08 3.12
CA ASN A 15 12.02 0.58 3.92
C ASN A 15 12.85 -0.44 4.72
N LYS A 16 14.02 -0.02 5.23
CA LYS A 16 14.96 -0.78 6.06
C LYS A 16 15.67 -1.93 5.33
N VAL A 17 15.91 -1.78 4.03
CA VAL A 17 16.67 -2.78 3.25
C VAL A 17 18.08 -3.03 3.79
N ASP A 18 18.62 -2.09 4.58
CA ASP A 18 19.88 -2.24 5.30
C ASP A 18 19.86 -3.35 6.39
N ILE A 19 18.70 -3.92 6.70
CA ILE A 19 18.55 -4.99 7.69
C ILE A 19 18.31 -6.34 7.00
N TYR A 20 17.30 -6.42 6.13
CA TYR A 20 16.80 -7.72 5.66
C TYR A 20 17.25 -8.10 4.25
N ARG A 21 17.89 -7.22 3.48
CA ARG A 21 18.20 -7.55 2.07
C ARG A 21 19.10 -8.78 1.98
N ASP A 22 20.11 -8.88 2.82
CA ASP A 22 21.04 -10.02 2.80
C ASP A 22 20.42 -11.25 3.48
N GLU A 23 19.61 -11.05 4.51
CA GLU A 23 19.00 -12.14 5.30
C GLU A 23 17.77 -12.77 4.63
N ALA A 24 17.07 -12.02 3.76
CA ALA A 24 15.77 -12.39 3.20
C ALA A 24 15.61 -11.95 1.73
N SER A 25 16.69 -12.02 0.94
CA SER A 25 16.72 -11.60 -0.46
C SER A 25 15.63 -12.26 -1.32
N GLU A 26 15.43 -13.58 -1.16
CA GLU A 26 14.40 -14.33 -1.90
C GLU A 26 12.99 -13.84 -1.58
N GLN A 27 12.70 -13.55 -0.31
CA GLN A 27 11.39 -13.04 0.12
C GLN A 27 11.13 -11.63 -0.41
N VAL A 28 12.16 -10.78 -0.46
CA VAL A 28 12.07 -9.43 -1.02
C VAL A 28 11.79 -9.49 -2.51
N GLU A 29 12.54 -10.29 -3.27
CA GLU A 29 12.31 -10.46 -4.70
C GLU A 29 10.96 -11.10 -5.00
N TYR A 30 10.53 -12.07 -4.19
CA TYR A 30 9.22 -12.67 -4.32
C TYR A 30 8.11 -11.63 -4.08
N PHE A 31 8.18 -10.85 -3.00
CA PHE A 31 7.23 -9.77 -2.71
C PHE A 31 7.19 -8.75 -3.85
N LYS A 32 8.34 -8.30 -4.33
CA LYS A 32 8.43 -7.38 -5.48
C LYS A 32 7.76 -7.97 -6.71
N SER A 33 8.00 -9.24 -7.01
CA SER A 33 7.39 -9.92 -8.16
C SER A 33 5.87 -10.00 -8.09
N ILE A 34 5.29 -10.12 -6.89
CA ILE A 34 3.83 -10.14 -6.70
C ILE A 34 3.25 -8.77 -7.09
N TYR A 35 3.76 -7.70 -6.51
CA TYR A 35 3.15 -6.38 -6.65
C TYR A 35 3.50 -5.69 -7.96
N THR A 36 4.69 -5.91 -8.51
CA THR A 36 5.05 -5.40 -9.85
C THR A 36 4.21 -6.04 -10.95
N ARG A 37 3.97 -7.36 -10.88
CA ARG A 37 3.05 -8.04 -11.82
C ARG A 37 1.59 -7.60 -11.65
N ALA A 38 1.19 -7.20 -10.44
CA ALA A 38 -0.10 -6.58 -10.17
C ALA A 38 -0.19 -5.12 -10.64
N GLY A 39 0.88 -4.54 -11.19
CA GLY A 39 0.91 -3.18 -11.74
C GLY A 39 1.33 -2.08 -10.77
N TYR A 40 1.88 -2.42 -9.60
CA TYR A 40 2.38 -1.44 -8.63
C TYR A 40 3.89 -1.21 -8.76
N ASP A 41 4.30 0.05 -8.62
CA ASP A 41 5.71 0.38 -8.41
C ASP A 41 6.13 -0.04 -7.00
N VAL A 42 7.28 -0.71 -6.91
CA VAL A 42 7.90 -1.09 -5.64
C VAL A 42 9.29 -0.45 -5.55
N VAL A 43 9.51 0.35 -4.50
CA VAL A 43 10.76 1.06 -4.27
C VAL A 43 11.38 0.56 -2.96
N GLU A 44 12.56 0.00 -3.08
CA GLU A 44 13.43 -0.33 -1.96
C GLU A 44 14.12 0.91 -1.41
N THR A 45 14.11 1.07 -0.10
CA THR A 45 14.68 2.24 0.57
C THR A 45 15.34 1.90 1.89
N SER A 46 16.28 2.74 2.30
CA SER A 46 16.75 2.81 3.67
C SER A 46 16.87 4.26 4.08
N ALA A 47 16.04 4.68 5.04
CA ALA A 47 16.18 5.99 5.67
C ALA A 47 17.55 6.15 6.39
N LYS A 48 18.20 5.03 6.77
CA LYS A 48 19.49 5.04 7.47
C LYS A 48 20.66 5.23 6.52
N THR A 49 20.69 4.50 5.41
CA THR A 49 21.80 4.56 4.42
C THR A 49 21.53 5.56 3.30
N THR A 50 20.33 6.17 3.27
CA THR A 50 19.81 7.05 2.21
C THR A 50 19.57 6.38 0.87
N GLU A 51 19.64 5.04 0.82
CA GLU A 51 19.34 4.28 -0.38
C GLU A 51 17.88 4.47 -0.81
N GLY A 52 17.65 4.68 -2.11
CA GLY A 52 16.32 4.83 -2.72
C GLY A 52 15.61 6.16 -2.40
N ILE A 53 16.15 6.99 -1.52
CA ILE A 53 15.54 8.25 -1.09
C ILE A 53 15.46 9.27 -2.24
N ASP A 54 16.44 9.29 -3.13
CA ASP A 54 16.40 10.16 -4.32
C ASP A 54 15.24 9.80 -5.26
N THR A 55 14.92 8.51 -5.39
CA THR A 55 13.76 8.03 -6.15
C THR A 55 12.47 8.51 -5.49
N LEU A 56 12.33 8.34 -4.18
CA LEU A 56 11.17 8.86 -3.44
C LEU A 56 11.04 10.38 -3.59
N ARG A 57 12.14 11.13 -3.47
CA ARG A 57 12.12 12.59 -3.60
C ARG A 57 11.61 13.00 -4.98
N LYS A 58 12.01 12.32 -6.05
CA LYS A 58 11.51 12.58 -7.41
C LYS A 58 10.01 12.28 -7.53
N LEU A 59 9.56 11.14 -6.98
CA LEU A 59 8.13 10.79 -6.96
C LEU A 59 7.30 11.85 -6.23
N CYS A 60 7.77 12.32 -5.07
CA CYS A 60 7.02 13.26 -4.26
C CYS A 60 6.86 14.65 -4.89
N ARG A 61 7.75 15.06 -5.80
CA ARG A 61 7.64 16.36 -6.48
C ARG A 61 6.41 16.45 -7.39
N GLY A 62 5.91 15.31 -7.87
CA GLY A 62 4.90 15.25 -8.93
C GLY A 62 5.51 15.17 -10.33
N GLN A 63 4.66 15.08 -11.35
CA GLN A 63 5.06 14.93 -12.74
C GLN A 63 4.71 16.20 -13.54
N GLY A 64 5.62 16.59 -14.43
CA GLY A 64 5.43 17.77 -15.30
C GLY A 64 5.22 19.06 -14.49
N ASN A 65 4.11 19.74 -14.76
CA ASN A 65 3.74 21.00 -14.10
C ASN A 65 2.84 20.79 -12.86
N SER A 66 2.57 19.54 -12.45
CA SER A 66 1.71 19.25 -11.31
C SER A 66 2.52 19.09 -10.02
N LEU A 67 2.06 19.70 -8.93
CA LEU A 67 2.61 19.48 -7.59
C LEU A 67 2.16 18.12 -7.05
N GLY A 68 3.10 17.31 -6.60
CA GLY A 68 2.79 16.06 -5.91
C GLY A 68 2.24 16.31 -4.50
N ILE A 69 1.10 15.72 -4.17
CA ILE A 69 0.56 15.63 -2.80
C ILE A 69 0.60 14.17 -2.41
N ASN A 70 1.46 13.81 -1.46
CA ASN A 70 1.82 12.43 -1.17
C ASN A 70 1.42 12.07 0.25
N LEU A 71 0.63 11.02 0.41
CA LEU A 71 0.31 10.48 1.72
C LEU A 71 1.26 9.34 2.04
N ILE A 72 1.96 9.42 3.17
CA ILE A 72 2.76 8.29 3.66
C ILE A 72 1.91 7.50 4.66
N SER A 73 1.61 6.25 4.29
CA SER A 73 0.79 5.33 5.07
C SER A 73 1.55 4.03 5.33
N GLY A 74 1.25 3.40 6.47
CA GLY A 74 1.89 2.17 6.92
C GLY A 74 1.82 2.02 8.43
N GLU A 75 2.08 0.81 8.92
CA GLU A 75 2.01 0.49 10.35
C GLU A 75 3.00 1.32 11.19
N SER A 76 2.78 1.34 12.51
CA SER A 76 3.76 1.94 13.42
C SER A 76 5.09 1.18 13.33
N GLY A 77 6.21 1.90 13.36
CA GLY A 77 7.54 1.28 13.35
C GLY A 77 8.13 0.94 11.97
N VAL A 78 7.38 1.06 10.86
CA VAL A 78 7.92 0.83 9.49
C VAL A 78 8.91 1.92 9.04
N GLY A 79 8.96 3.06 9.74
CA GLY A 79 9.93 4.14 9.51
C GLY A 79 9.40 5.33 8.71
N LYS A 80 8.09 5.61 8.74
CA LYS A 80 7.45 6.76 8.05
C LYS A 80 8.14 8.10 8.35
N SER A 81 8.25 8.48 9.61
CA SER A 81 8.88 9.75 10.01
C SER A 81 10.36 9.80 9.64
N SER A 82 11.07 8.67 9.70
CA SER A 82 12.46 8.57 9.23
C SER A 82 12.58 8.78 7.72
N LEU A 83 11.65 8.23 6.93
CA LEU A 83 11.60 8.47 5.49
C LEU A 83 11.29 9.94 5.16
N ILE A 84 10.34 10.58 5.85
CA ILE A 84 10.03 12.00 5.68
C ILE A 84 11.29 12.85 5.89
N LYS A 85 12.00 12.61 6.99
CA LYS A 85 13.24 13.32 7.31
C LYS A 85 14.38 13.02 6.34
N ALA A 86 14.43 11.81 5.78
CA ALA A 86 15.41 11.46 4.75
C ALA A 86 15.09 12.13 3.40
N ILE A 87 13.81 12.21 3.02
CA ILE A 87 13.35 12.91 1.82
C ILE A 87 13.71 14.38 1.90
N ASP A 88 13.46 15.02 3.04
CA ASP A 88 13.82 16.41 3.29
C ASP A 88 14.28 16.61 4.75
N PRO A 89 15.60 16.81 4.98
CA PRO A 89 16.17 17.00 6.31
C PRO A 89 15.70 18.27 7.04
N SER A 90 15.11 19.24 6.32
CA SER A 90 14.55 20.45 6.93
C SER A 90 13.19 20.20 7.58
N LEU A 91 12.55 19.07 7.27
CA LEU A 91 11.31 18.65 7.90
C LEU A 91 11.61 18.00 9.25
N ASP A 92 10.85 18.42 10.26
CA ASP A 92 10.85 17.80 11.57
C ASP A 92 9.47 17.19 11.83
N PRO A 93 9.17 16.04 11.21
CA PRO A 93 7.96 15.31 11.57
C PRO A 93 8.07 14.99 13.05
N LYS A 94 7.06 15.36 13.85
CA LYS A 94 7.06 15.00 15.27
C LYS A 94 7.19 13.48 15.33
N ILE A 95 8.37 13.00 15.73
CA ILE A 95 8.57 11.61 16.11
C ILE A 95 7.77 11.50 17.40
N GLY A 96 6.47 11.25 17.27
CA GLY A 96 5.61 10.97 18.40
C GLY A 96 6.29 9.83 19.12
N ASP A 97 6.79 10.11 20.32
CA ASP A 97 7.24 9.07 21.23
C ASP A 97 6.24 7.93 21.16
N ILE A 98 6.73 6.70 21.09
CA ILE A 98 5.92 5.49 21.21
C ILE A 98 5.23 5.62 22.56
N THR A 99 4.05 6.24 22.56
CA THR A 99 3.33 6.52 23.78
C THR A 99 2.84 5.14 24.18
N ILE A 100 3.42 4.66 25.27
CA ILE A 100 3.06 3.45 25.99
C ILE A 100 1.62 3.65 26.50
N ALA A 101 0.67 3.60 25.57
CA ALA A 101 -0.76 3.66 25.76
C ALA A 101 -1.40 2.52 24.98
N HIS A 102 -0.69 1.39 24.85
CA HIS A 102 -1.32 0.10 24.73
C HIS A 102 -1.82 -0.27 26.12
N LEU A 103 -3.01 0.22 26.47
CA LEU A 103 -3.98 -0.37 27.40
C LEU A 103 -5.08 0.68 27.58
N GLN A 104 -6.28 0.38 27.08
CA GLN A 104 -7.54 1.13 27.22
C GLN A 104 -7.79 2.28 26.22
N GLY A 105 -8.45 1.90 25.11
CA GLY A 105 -9.73 2.50 24.70
C GLY A 105 -9.87 4.03 24.69
N LYS A 106 -8.86 4.78 24.25
CA LYS A 106 -8.98 6.23 24.08
C LYS A 106 -8.62 6.62 22.65
N HIS A 107 -9.64 7.04 21.89
CA HIS A 107 -9.47 7.65 20.58
C HIS A 107 -8.49 8.82 20.72
N THR A 108 -7.24 8.61 20.32
CA THR A 108 -6.20 9.63 20.34
C THR A 108 -6.28 10.34 19.00
N THR A 109 -6.78 11.57 18.99
CA THR A 109 -6.92 12.40 17.78
C THR A 109 -5.56 12.58 17.12
N SER A 110 -5.31 11.73 16.14
CA SER A 110 -4.11 11.70 15.33
C SER A 110 -4.24 12.79 14.28
N LEU A 111 -3.66 13.96 14.52
CA LEU A 111 -3.69 15.08 13.57
C LEU A 111 -2.87 14.71 12.34
N TYR A 112 -3.49 14.82 11.16
CA TYR A 112 -2.79 14.78 9.88
C TYR A 112 -1.94 16.05 9.76
N GLU A 113 -0.62 15.92 9.58
CA GLU A 113 0.27 17.05 9.34
C GLU A 113 0.74 17.01 7.87
N MET A 114 0.69 18.17 7.20
CA MET A 114 1.11 18.33 5.80
C MET A 114 2.35 19.22 5.74
N TYR A 115 3.42 18.70 5.15
CA TYR A 115 4.72 19.36 5.06
C TYR A 115 5.03 19.74 3.61
N PRO A 116 5.40 21.00 3.33
CA PRO A 116 5.97 21.37 2.03
C PRO A 116 7.38 20.82 1.91
N ILE A 117 7.70 20.15 0.81
CA ILE A 117 9.05 19.67 0.53
C ILE A 117 9.83 20.81 -0.14
N SER A 118 11.06 21.08 0.32
CA SER A 118 11.97 22.08 -0.26
C SER A 118 12.18 21.91 -1.77
N THR A 119 12.07 20.66 -2.23
CA THR A 119 12.26 20.33 -3.63
C THR A 119 11.00 20.35 -4.49
N GLY A 120 9.86 20.73 -3.91
CA GLY A 120 8.54 20.78 -4.55
C GLY A 120 7.61 19.66 -4.09
N GLY A 121 6.32 19.96 -4.02
CA GLY A 121 5.28 19.03 -3.55
C GLY A 121 5.08 19.06 -2.04
N TYR A 122 4.23 18.15 -1.57
CA TYR A 122 3.84 18.03 -0.17
C TYR A 122 3.83 16.58 0.29
N ILE A 123 4.14 16.37 1.57
CA ILE A 123 3.98 15.08 2.25
C ILE A 123 2.96 15.25 3.36
N ILE A 124 1.99 14.34 3.42
CA ILE A 124 1.05 14.21 4.52
C ILE A 124 1.50 13.02 5.36
N ASP A 125 1.86 13.27 6.62
CA ASP A 125 2.12 12.21 7.60
C ASP A 125 0.81 11.76 8.26
N THR A 126 0.67 10.46 8.42
CA THR A 126 -0.49 9.84 9.04
C THR A 126 -0.06 9.10 10.31
N PRO A 127 -0.54 9.51 11.49
CA PRO A 127 -0.28 8.72 12.69
C PRO A 127 -1.11 7.44 12.61
N GLY A 128 -0.43 6.32 12.33
CA GLY A 128 -0.95 4.96 12.51
C GLY A 128 -2.35 4.72 11.94
N LEU A 129 -2.61 5.15 10.70
CA LEU A 129 -3.87 4.87 10.00
C LEU A 129 -4.06 3.34 9.95
N ARG A 130 -4.97 2.80 10.77
CA ARG A 130 -5.17 1.34 10.90
C ARG A 130 -5.90 0.71 9.72
N ALA A 131 -6.54 1.52 8.89
CA ALA A 131 -7.01 1.24 7.54
C ALA A 131 -7.83 2.46 7.14
N PHE A 132 -7.89 2.79 5.86
CA PHE A 132 -9.01 3.57 5.38
C PHE A 132 -10.25 2.71 5.52
N GLY A 133 -11.26 3.19 6.23
CA GLY A 133 -12.54 2.49 6.32
C GLY A 133 -13.08 2.24 4.91
N LEU A 134 -13.31 0.97 4.59
CA LEU A 134 -13.93 0.54 3.34
C LEU A 134 -15.44 0.50 3.55
N GLN A 135 -16.00 1.64 3.95
CA GLN A 135 -17.43 1.73 4.18
C GLN A 135 -18.17 1.83 2.85
N GLY A 136 -19.15 0.95 2.65
CA GLY A 136 -20.01 0.96 1.46
C GLY A 136 -19.48 0.20 0.25
N LEU A 137 -18.46 -0.66 0.42
CA LEU A 137 -18.08 -1.59 -0.64
C LEU A 137 -19.03 -2.77 -0.69
N GLU A 138 -19.67 -2.98 -1.84
CA GLU A 138 -20.38 -4.21 -2.14
C GLU A 138 -19.39 -5.33 -2.43
N LYS A 139 -19.68 -6.56 -1.97
CA LYS A 139 -18.75 -7.70 -2.11
C LYS A 139 -18.43 -8.00 -3.56
N GLU A 140 -19.42 -7.77 -4.41
CA GLU A 140 -19.38 -7.93 -5.86
C GLU A 140 -18.41 -6.94 -6.53
N GLU A 141 -17.96 -5.90 -5.84
CA GLU A 141 -17.02 -4.91 -6.39
C GLU A 141 -15.59 -5.11 -5.90
N ILE A 142 -15.36 -5.91 -4.85
CA ILE A 142 -14.03 -6.00 -4.19
C ILE A 142 -12.94 -6.42 -5.17
N TYR A 143 -13.22 -7.39 -6.06
CA TYR A 143 -12.23 -7.87 -7.03
C TYR A 143 -11.80 -6.78 -8.02
N THR A 144 -12.64 -5.77 -8.25
CA THR A 144 -12.35 -4.68 -9.20
C THR A 144 -11.19 -3.79 -8.73
N TYR A 145 -10.88 -3.84 -7.44
CA TYR A 145 -9.79 -3.09 -6.82
C TYR A 145 -8.49 -3.90 -6.68
N PHE A 146 -8.42 -5.05 -7.34
CA PHE A 146 -7.21 -5.83 -7.58
C PHE A 146 -6.96 -5.78 -9.10
N PRO A 147 -6.03 -4.94 -9.60
CA PRO A 147 -5.87 -4.71 -11.04
C PRO A 147 -5.73 -5.99 -11.87
N GLU A 148 -4.96 -6.95 -11.36
CA GLU A 148 -4.75 -8.24 -11.99
C GLU A 148 -6.00 -9.14 -12.02
N MET A 149 -6.86 -9.06 -11.00
CA MET A 149 -8.13 -9.80 -10.96
C MET A 149 -9.18 -9.13 -11.84
N LEU A 150 -9.24 -7.80 -11.82
CA LEU A 150 -10.12 -7.02 -12.70
C LEU A 150 -9.85 -7.37 -14.17
N GLU A 151 -8.58 -7.44 -14.58
CA GLU A 151 -8.23 -7.83 -15.94
C GLU A 151 -8.65 -9.28 -16.24
N ALA A 152 -8.29 -10.24 -15.37
CA ALA A 152 -8.64 -11.65 -15.57
C ALA A 152 -10.17 -11.89 -15.58
N SER A 153 -10.94 -11.15 -14.77
CA SER A 153 -12.40 -11.28 -14.65
C SER A 153 -13.14 -11.07 -15.98
N ARG A 154 -12.55 -10.31 -16.92
CA ARG A 154 -13.12 -10.06 -18.26
C ARG A 154 -13.26 -11.32 -19.09
N HIS A 155 -12.53 -12.38 -18.73
CA HIS A 155 -12.54 -13.66 -19.41
C HIS A 155 -13.36 -14.73 -18.67
N CYS A 156 -14.08 -14.36 -17.59
CA CYS A 156 -14.95 -15.29 -16.89
C CYS A 156 -16.07 -15.81 -17.80
N ARG A 157 -16.34 -17.12 -17.67
CA ARG A 157 -17.43 -17.77 -18.39
C ARG A 157 -18.83 -17.24 -18.03
N PHE A 158 -19.00 -16.77 -16.79
CA PHE A 158 -20.28 -16.32 -16.25
C PHE A 158 -20.21 -14.86 -15.81
N THR A 159 -21.34 -14.15 -15.96
CA THR A 159 -21.55 -12.79 -15.46
C THR A 159 -22.91 -12.73 -14.75
N PRO A 160 -22.98 -12.40 -13.44
CA PRO A 160 -21.85 -12.12 -12.54
C PRO A 160 -21.04 -13.37 -12.18
N CYS A 161 -19.78 -13.17 -11.74
CA CYS A 161 -18.90 -14.19 -11.18
C CYS A 161 -18.32 -13.65 -9.88
N SER A 162 -18.52 -14.37 -8.77
CA SER A 162 -17.95 -14.05 -7.47
C SER A 162 -16.51 -14.51 -7.33
N HIS A 163 -15.96 -15.18 -8.34
CA HIS A 163 -14.60 -15.70 -8.37
C HIS A 163 -14.24 -16.66 -7.23
N THR A 164 -15.22 -17.32 -6.62
CA THR A 164 -15.00 -18.22 -5.46
C THR A 164 -15.26 -19.69 -5.83
N HIS A 165 -16.45 -19.99 -6.34
CA HIS A 165 -16.96 -21.35 -6.53
C HIS A 165 -17.36 -21.65 -7.98
N GLU A 166 -17.42 -20.64 -8.84
CA GLU A 166 -17.88 -20.78 -10.22
C GLU A 166 -16.94 -21.64 -11.07
N PRO A 167 -17.49 -22.58 -11.87
CA PRO A 167 -16.69 -23.35 -12.82
C PRO A 167 -16.25 -22.49 -14.01
N GLY A 168 -15.01 -22.65 -14.49
CA GLY A 168 -14.47 -21.83 -15.58
C GLY A 168 -14.30 -20.35 -15.21
N CYS A 169 -13.99 -20.07 -13.94
CA CYS A 169 -13.63 -18.75 -13.47
C CYS A 169 -12.21 -18.41 -13.94
N ALA A 170 -12.08 -17.44 -14.84
CA ALA A 170 -10.78 -17.03 -15.37
C ALA A 170 -9.82 -16.48 -14.29
N VAL A 171 -10.34 -15.86 -13.21
CA VAL A 171 -9.51 -15.42 -12.07
C VAL A 171 -8.88 -16.62 -11.37
N LYS A 172 -9.66 -17.68 -11.09
CA LYS A 172 -9.13 -18.90 -10.44
C LYS A 172 -8.13 -19.62 -11.34
N GLU A 173 -8.41 -19.71 -12.63
CA GLU A 173 -7.48 -20.28 -13.60
C GLU A 173 -6.18 -19.46 -13.69
N ALA A 174 -6.25 -18.12 -13.62
CA ALA A 174 -5.07 -17.26 -13.58
C ALA A 174 -4.23 -17.46 -12.30
N VAL A 175 -4.88 -17.76 -11.17
CA VAL A 175 -4.17 -18.18 -9.94
C VAL A 175 -3.47 -19.52 -10.14
N GLU A 176 -4.16 -20.52 -10.72
CA GLU A 176 -3.59 -21.85 -11.01
C GLU A 176 -2.41 -21.79 -11.98
N ARG A 177 -2.44 -20.86 -12.95
CA ARG A 177 -1.33 -20.61 -13.89
C ARG A 177 -0.20 -19.75 -13.31
N GLY A 178 -0.36 -19.20 -12.10
CA GLY A 178 0.63 -18.32 -11.46
C GLY A 178 0.70 -16.90 -12.02
N GLU A 179 -0.31 -16.50 -12.81
CA GLU A 179 -0.48 -15.13 -13.34
C GLU A 179 -0.95 -14.19 -12.21
N ILE A 180 -1.81 -14.69 -11.33
CA ILE A 180 -2.22 -14.01 -10.09
C ILE A 180 -1.56 -14.73 -8.92
N ALA A 181 -0.89 -13.98 -8.05
CA ALA A 181 -0.26 -14.56 -6.87
C ALA A 181 -1.30 -15.11 -5.88
N PRO A 182 -1.12 -16.32 -5.32
CA PRO A 182 -2.04 -16.89 -4.34
C PRO A 182 -2.29 -15.99 -3.13
N GLU A 183 -1.30 -15.23 -2.68
CA GLU A 183 -1.40 -14.27 -1.57
C GLU A 183 -2.38 -13.14 -1.87
N ARG A 184 -2.42 -12.69 -3.12
CA ARG A 184 -3.36 -11.66 -3.58
C ARG A 184 -4.78 -12.21 -3.60
N TYR A 185 -4.96 -13.42 -4.13
CA TYR A 185 -6.25 -14.12 -4.11
C TYR A 185 -6.74 -14.43 -2.69
N ASN A 186 -5.86 -14.86 -1.79
CA ASN A 186 -6.21 -15.09 -0.40
C ASN A 186 -6.57 -13.78 0.33
N SER A 187 -5.91 -12.67 -0.01
CA SER A 187 -6.30 -11.35 0.50
C SER A 187 -7.72 -10.96 0.05
N TYR A 188 -8.05 -11.24 -1.21
CA TYR A 188 -9.40 -11.05 -1.75
C TYR A 188 -10.44 -11.91 -1.00
N LEU A 189 -10.18 -13.20 -0.82
CA LEU A 189 -11.07 -14.10 -0.08
C LEU A 189 -11.27 -13.65 1.37
N GLY A 190 -10.18 -13.25 2.06
CA GLY A 190 -10.27 -12.71 3.42
C GLY A 190 -11.18 -11.48 3.51
N MET A 191 -11.12 -10.58 2.51
CA MET A 191 -11.99 -9.41 2.45
C MET A 191 -13.47 -9.75 2.22
N LEU A 192 -13.77 -10.86 1.53
CA LEU A 192 -15.16 -11.35 1.39
C LEU A 192 -15.72 -11.93 2.69
N GLU A 193 -14.84 -12.48 3.54
CA GLU A 193 -15.18 -13.10 4.83
C GLU A 193 -15.27 -12.11 6.00
N GLU A 194 -14.46 -11.04 6.01
CA GLU A 194 -14.29 -10.09 7.14
C GLU A 194 -15.42 -9.05 7.34
N ASP A 195 -16.68 -9.42 7.08
CA ASP A 195 -17.92 -8.61 7.07
C ASP A 195 -18.26 -7.75 8.32
N GLY A 196 -17.36 -7.65 9.31
CA GLY A 196 -17.61 -6.98 10.60
C GLY A 196 -16.56 -5.98 11.10
N LYS A 197 -15.39 -5.81 10.47
CA LYS A 197 -14.32 -4.91 10.99
C LYS A 197 -14.15 -3.58 10.25
N PHE A 198 -14.68 -3.46 9.03
CA PHE A 198 -14.55 -2.25 8.20
C PHE A 198 -15.88 -1.52 7.93
N ARG A 199 -16.99 -1.99 8.53
CA ARG A 199 -18.28 -1.28 8.59
C ARG A 199 -18.29 -0.29 9.74
#